data_AF-A0A3M0FG02-F1
#
_entry.id   AF-A0A3M0FG02-F1
#
_cell.length_a   1.000
_cell.length_b   1.000
_cell.length_c   1.000
_cell.angle_alpha   90.00
_cell.angle_beta   90.00
_cell.angle_gamma   90.00
#
_symmetry.space_group_name_H-M   'P 1'
#
loop_
_entity.id
_entity.type
_entity.pdbx_description
1 polymer ?
#
loop_
_entity_poly.entity_id
_entity_poly.type
_entity_poly.pdbx_seq_one_letter_code
_entity_poly.pdbx_strand_id
1 'polypeptide(L)'
;MSRGAYATAIEPRSTITCPKCGHVETETMPTNACQFFYDCKGCAAVLRPNAGDCCVYCSFADVPCPPIQEARLTGGAASCCG
;
A
#
# COMPACT_ATOMS: atom_id res chain seq x y z
N MET A 1 -18.82 -9.13 -25.11
CA MET A 1 -18.27 -9.37 -23.75
C MET A 1 -17.06 -8.48 -23.54
N SER A 2 -17.30 -7.26 -23.08
CA SER A 2 -16.33 -6.17 -22.98
C SER A 2 -15.36 -6.43 -21.82
N ARG A 3 -14.12 -6.81 -22.13
CA ARG A 3 -13.05 -6.93 -21.14
C ARG A 3 -12.60 -5.52 -20.76
N GLY A 4 -12.87 -5.14 -19.51
CA GLY A 4 -12.65 -3.82 -18.96
C GLY A 4 -11.19 -3.35 -19.07
N ALA A 5 -11.04 -2.15 -19.62
CA ALA A 5 -9.81 -1.37 -19.63
C ALA A 5 -9.58 -0.74 -18.24
N TYR A 6 -9.06 -1.49 -17.27
CA TYR A 6 -8.65 -0.92 -15.97
C TYR A 6 -7.52 -1.70 -15.27
N ALA A 7 -6.50 -2.15 -16.03
CA ALA A 7 -5.37 -2.89 -15.45
C ALA A 7 -4.00 -2.28 -15.77
N THR A 8 -3.92 -0.98 -16.08
CA THR A 8 -2.65 -0.32 -16.48
C THR A 8 -2.31 0.95 -15.72
N ALA A 9 -3.15 1.40 -14.77
CA ALA A 9 -2.91 2.61 -13.98
C ALA A 9 -2.62 2.26 -12.52
N ILE A 10 -1.71 2.99 -11.89
CA ILE A 10 -1.45 2.94 -10.45
C ILE A 10 -2.70 3.42 -9.71
N GLU A 11 -3.22 2.62 -8.76
CA GLU A 11 -4.28 3.03 -7.84
C GLU A 11 -3.65 3.60 -6.56
N PRO A 12 -3.74 4.92 -6.33
CA PRO A 12 -3.12 5.55 -5.17
C PRO A 12 -3.96 5.40 -3.91
N ARG A 13 -5.25 5.07 -4.01
CA ARG A 13 -6.11 4.91 -2.82
C ARG A 13 -6.02 3.47 -2.34
N SER A 14 -5.69 3.30 -1.07
CA SER A 14 -5.72 2.00 -0.41
C SER A 14 -6.33 2.11 0.96
N THR A 15 -7.12 1.11 1.28
CA THR A 15 -7.74 0.89 2.57
C THR A 15 -6.78 0.15 3.49
N ILE A 16 -6.20 0.87 4.44
CA ILE A 16 -5.33 0.30 5.49
C ILE A 16 -6.18 -0.21 6.64
N THR A 17 -5.90 -1.43 7.09
CA THR A 17 -6.55 -2.05 8.25
C THR A 17 -5.54 -2.17 9.39
N CYS A 18 -5.83 -1.54 10.52
CA CYS A 18 -4.96 -1.61 11.69
C CYS A 18 -5.04 -2.99 12.36
N PRO A 19 -3.93 -3.74 12.45
CA PRO A 19 -3.91 -5.06 13.08
C PRO A 19 -4.04 -5.02 14.61
N LYS A 20 -3.95 -3.83 15.22
CA LYS A 20 -4.04 -3.66 16.67
C LYS A 20 -5.47 -3.44 17.17
N CYS A 21 -6.28 -2.69 16.43
CA CYS A 21 -7.64 -2.32 16.85
C CYS A 21 -8.72 -2.64 15.81
N GLY A 22 -8.36 -3.06 14.61
CA GLY A 22 -9.31 -3.32 13.52
C GLY A 22 -9.85 -2.04 12.84
N HIS A 23 -9.31 -0.85 13.14
CA HIS A 23 -9.67 0.38 12.43
C HIS A 23 -9.35 0.24 10.95
N VAL A 24 -10.27 0.68 10.10
CA VAL A 24 -10.16 0.61 8.64
C VAL A 24 -10.27 2.01 8.09
N GLU A 25 -9.34 2.39 7.22
CA GLU A 25 -9.34 3.72 6.65
C GLU A 25 -8.78 3.74 5.23
N THR A 26 -9.46 4.42 4.32
CA THR A 26 -8.97 4.63 2.97
C THR A 26 -8.07 5.86 2.94
N GLU A 27 -6.79 5.64 2.70
CA GLU A 27 -5.77 6.68 2.59
C GLU A 27 -5.27 6.78 1.15
N THR A 28 -4.84 7.97 0.75
CA THR A 28 -4.13 8.15 -0.52
C THR A 28 -2.64 7.96 -0.28
N MET A 29 -2.08 6.89 -0.84
CA MET A 29 -0.65 6.60 -0.77
C MET A 29 0.16 7.72 -1.41
N PRO A 30 1.21 8.22 -0.75
CA PRO A 30 2.13 9.15 -1.38
C PRO A 30 2.84 8.46 -2.55
N THR A 31 2.85 9.10 -3.71
CA THR A 31 3.53 8.57 -4.91
C THR A 31 5.03 8.88 -4.93
N ASN A 32 5.47 9.78 -4.06
CA ASN A 32 6.84 10.33 -4.01
C ASN A 32 7.60 9.97 -2.73
N ALA A 33 7.07 9.09 -1.88
CA ALA A 33 7.72 8.70 -0.62
C ALA A 33 7.35 7.28 -0.18
N CYS A 34 8.29 6.59 0.47
CA CYS A 34 8.03 5.29 1.10
C CYS A 34 7.36 5.51 2.47
N GLN A 35 6.11 5.08 2.62
CA GLN A 35 5.39 5.17 3.90
C GLN A 35 5.72 3.98 4.80
N PHE A 36 6.84 4.05 5.51
CA PHE A 36 7.29 2.97 6.41
C PHE A 36 6.56 2.94 7.75
N PHE A 37 6.03 4.07 8.20
CA PHE A 37 5.28 4.18 9.44
C PHE A 37 3.88 4.69 9.17
N TYR A 38 2.88 4.21 9.90
CA TYR A 38 1.52 4.75 9.83
C TYR A 38 0.97 4.96 11.23
N ASP A 39 0.53 6.19 11.51
CA ASP A 39 -0.17 6.53 12.74
C ASP A 39 -1.64 6.15 12.60
N CYS A 40 -2.04 5.08 13.30
CA CYS A 40 -3.43 4.63 13.24
C CYS A 40 -4.36 5.69 13.84
N LYS A 41 -5.28 6.24 13.04
CA LYS A 41 -6.25 7.24 13.50
C LYS A 41 -7.26 6.71 14.52
N GLY A 42 -7.44 5.39 14.62
CA GLY A 42 -8.34 4.77 15.59
C GLY A 42 -7.74 4.49 16.98
N CYS A 43 -6.45 4.18 17.08
CA CYS A 43 -5.81 3.83 18.37
C CYS A 43 -4.47 4.54 18.65
N ALA A 44 -4.05 5.45 17.78
CA ALA A 44 -2.77 6.16 17.82
C ALA A 44 -1.52 5.25 17.85
N ALA A 45 -1.66 3.96 17.55
CA ALA A 45 -0.52 3.06 17.43
C ALA A 45 0.26 3.37 16.15
N VAL A 46 1.59 3.41 16.27
CA VAL A 46 2.51 3.49 15.13
C VAL A 46 2.69 2.08 14.55
N LEU A 47 2.15 1.87 13.35
CA LEU A 47 2.34 0.63 12.59
C LEU A 47 3.66 0.66 11.82
N ARG A 48 4.29 -0.50 11.71
CA ARG A 48 5.50 -0.76 10.91
C ARG A 48 5.25 -1.98 10.02
N PRO A 49 5.79 -2.03 8.79
CA PRO A 49 5.63 -3.19 7.93
C PRO A 49 6.10 -4.47 8.61
N ASN A 50 5.49 -5.58 8.18
CA ASN A 50 5.93 -6.92 8.54
C ASN A 50 7.31 -7.21 7.93
N ALA A 51 8.02 -8.17 8.51
CA ALA A 51 9.29 -8.62 7.96
C ALA A 51 9.09 -9.19 6.54
N GLY A 52 9.88 -8.69 5.58
CA GLY A 52 9.76 -9.05 4.17
C GLY A 52 8.86 -8.15 3.34
N ASP A 53 8.06 -7.29 3.99
CA ASP A 53 7.23 -6.31 3.29
C ASP A 53 7.91 -4.95 3.16
N CYS A 54 7.51 -4.26 2.11
CA CYS A 54 8.15 -3.05 1.65
C CYS A 54 7.80 -1.80 2.49
N CYS A 55 6.55 -1.70 2.97
CA CYS A 55 5.97 -0.54 3.63
C CYS A 55 4.63 -0.93 4.29
N VAL A 56 4.01 -0.03 5.07
CA VAL A 56 2.75 -0.34 5.80
C VAL A 56 1.60 -0.75 4.89
N TYR A 57 1.54 -0.22 3.66
CA TYR A 57 0.51 -0.59 2.69
C TYR A 57 0.72 -2.00 2.12
N CYS A 58 1.97 -2.40 1.88
CA CYS A 58 2.30 -3.78 1.50
C CYS A 58 1.83 -4.80 2.57
N SER A 59 1.89 -4.43 3.85
CA SER A 59 1.58 -5.32 4.96
C SER A 59 0.12 -5.34 5.40
N PHE A 60 -0.54 -4.18 5.39
CA PHE A 60 -1.81 -4.00 6.10
C PHE A 60 -2.92 -3.40 5.24
N ALA A 61 -2.64 -3.08 3.98
CA ALA A 61 -3.62 -2.47 3.09
C ALA A 61 -4.01 -3.42 1.95
N ASP A 62 -5.17 -3.16 1.34
CA ASP A 62 -5.73 -3.98 0.26
C ASP A 62 -5.01 -3.80 -1.08
N VAL A 63 -4.48 -2.60 -1.33
CA VAL A 63 -3.74 -2.25 -2.53
C VAL A 63 -2.28 -1.97 -2.13
N PRO A 64 -1.30 -2.62 -2.78
CA PRO A 64 0.11 -2.48 -2.40
C PRO A 64 0.69 -1.12 -2.81
N CYS A 65 1.89 -0.80 -2.33
CA CYS A 65 2.56 0.48 -2.63
C CYS A 65 2.73 0.73 -4.14
N PRO A 66 2.75 2.01 -4.60
CA PRO A 66 2.87 2.33 -6.02
C PRO A 66 4.04 1.64 -6.75
N PRO A 67 5.27 1.55 -6.18
CA PRO A 67 6.37 0.80 -6.80
C PRO A 67 6.08 -0.68 -7.04
N ILE A 68 5.33 -1.34 -6.15
CA ILE A 68 4.94 -2.75 -6.31
C ILE A 68 3.87 -2.90 -7.40
N GLN A 69 2.94 -1.95 -7.49
CA GLN A 69 1.97 -1.92 -8.59
C GLN A 69 2.68 -1.72 -9.93
N GLU A 70 3.61 -0.77 -10.02
CA GLU A 70 4.40 -0.51 -11.24
C GLU A 70 5.24 -1.72 -11.66
N ALA A 71 5.92 -2.36 -10.71
CA ALA A 71 6.69 -3.57 -10.97
C ALA A 71 5.83 -4.71 -11.53
N ARG A 72 4.60 -4.88 -11.02
CA ARG A 72 3.64 -5.88 -11.55
C ARG A 72 3.18 -5.55 -12.97
N LEU A 73 3.09 -4.27 -13.32
CA LEU A 73 2.70 -3.81 -14.67
C LEU A 73 3.83 -3.97 -15.69
N THR A 74 5.07 -3.69 -15.29
CA THR A 74 6.24 -3.63 -16.17
C THR A 74 7.08 -4.90 -16.16
N GLY A 75 6.82 -5.82 -15.22
CA GLY A 75 7.66 -7.00 -14.99
C GLY A 75 9.02 -6.66 -14.36
N GLY A 76 9.16 -5.47 -13.77
CA GLY A 76 10.39 -5.00 -13.14
C GLY A 76 10.62 -5.55 -11.73
N ALA A 77 11.83 -5.34 -11.20
CA ALA A 77 12.13 -5.61 -9.80
C ALA A 77 11.48 -4.54 -8.91
N ALA A 78 10.71 -4.96 -7.90
CA ALA A 78 10.04 -4.03 -7.00
C ALA A 78 10.96 -3.63 -5.83
N SER A 79 11.46 -2.40 -5.84
CA SER A 79 12.20 -1.79 -4.73
C SER A 79 11.42 -0.58 -4.21
N CYS A 80 10.68 -0.73 -3.10
CA CYS A 80 9.86 0.36 -2.55
C CYS A 80 10.66 1.28 -1.58
N CYS A 81 11.86 0.86 -1.13
CA CYS A 81 12.59 1.55 -0.05
C CYS A 81 14.14 1.40 -0.14
N GLY A 82 14.70 1.16 -1.33
CA GLY A 82 16.14 0.98 -1.56
C GLY A 82 16.45 0.02 -2.70
#